data_AF-A0A3R6X2G6-F1
#
_entry.id   AF-A0A3R6X2G6-F1
#
_cell.length_a   1.000
_cell.length_b   1.000
_cell.length_c   1.000
_cell.angle_alpha   90.00
_cell.angle_beta   90.00
_cell.angle_gamma   90.00
#
_symmetry.space_group_name_H-M   'P 1'
#
loop_
_entity.id
_entity.type
_entity.pdbx_description
1 polymer ?
#
loop_
_entity_poly.entity_id
_entity_poly.type
_entity_poly.pdbx_seq_one_letter_code
_entity_poly.pdbx_strand_id
1 'polypeptide(L)'
;MADVHDVVPSRRKGRPPFKYGKKAHVRLFKNKIVDYQHRLNVIHRVAEVGMSAFLDGYCANATPTQRDTTRKKVYGWIKQKDHIQETATTARTAHHKCARTRGTGTTLPPAEEEQLARWVLGMRKDGIPVTYHMLRVMALETAIDVGLTEDEFKASWTWIQGFKRRHGLSLRSKTRIGQDSTQDGTATLAEFSERVLMCAMANDVDVIYNADQTAVNYEYLPSKTLNPTKDNTVWVKCGGKTKERATAMLLADTTGKKHPLFLVMKSKKS
;
A
#
# COMPACT_ATOMS: atom_id res chain seq x y z
N MET A 1 26.63 -41.30 24.91
CA MET A 1 26.13 -41.26 23.52
C MET A 1 24.61 -41.30 23.59
N ALA A 2 23.97 -40.14 23.55
CA ALA A 2 22.51 -40.02 23.46
C ALA A 2 22.23 -39.30 22.15
N ASP A 3 21.54 -40.00 21.26
CA ASP A 3 21.25 -39.58 19.89
C ASP A 3 20.16 -38.49 19.92
N VAL A 4 20.49 -37.30 19.41
CA VAL A 4 19.55 -36.18 19.29
C VAL A 4 18.94 -36.27 17.90
N HIS A 5 17.71 -36.77 17.82
CA HIS A 5 16.95 -36.72 16.58
C HIS A 5 16.54 -35.28 16.26
N ASP A 6 17.15 -34.72 15.21
CA ASP A 6 16.74 -33.48 14.57
C ASP A 6 15.31 -33.58 14.02
N VAL A 7 14.39 -32.82 14.62
CA VAL A 7 13.01 -32.68 14.11
C VAL A 7 12.99 -31.62 13.01
N VAL A 8 12.99 -32.08 11.76
CA VAL A 8 12.81 -31.22 10.58
C VAL A 8 11.42 -30.54 10.63
N PRO A 9 11.32 -29.20 10.55
CA PRO A 9 10.02 -28.52 10.62
C PRO A 9 9.16 -28.87 9.39
N SER A 10 7.98 -29.45 9.62
CA SER A 10 7.06 -29.79 8.54
C SER A 10 6.61 -28.53 7.78
N ARG A 11 6.63 -28.58 6.45
CA ARG A 11 6.14 -27.49 5.58
C ARG A 11 4.69 -27.16 5.94
N ARG A 12 4.39 -25.88 6.16
CA ARG A 12 3.02 -25.38 6.40
C ARG A 12 2.09 -25.87 5.28
N LYS A 13 1.18 -26.80 5.58
CA LYS A 13 0.13 -27.23 4.65
C LYS A 13 -0.77 -26.03 4.38
N GLY A 14 -0.90 -25.64 3.11
CA GLY A 14 -1.82 -24.58 2.69
C GLY A 14 -3.28 -24.89 3.03
N ARG A 15 -4.16 -23.89 2.87
CA ARG A 15 -5.59 -24.03 3.15
C ARG A 15 -6.17 -25.25 2.42
N PRO A 16 -6.87 -26.17 3.11
CA PRO A 16 -7.49 -27.31 2.47
C PRO A 16 -8.49 -26.84 1.40
N PRO A 17 -8.59 -27.54 0.26
CA PRO A 17 -9.59 -27.21 -0.76
C PRO A 17 -10.99 -27.32 -0.14
N PHE A 18 -11.81 -26.28 -0.36
CA PHE A 18 -13.17 -26.20 0.16
C PHE A 18 -14.04 -27.29 -0.49
N LYS A 19 -14.46 -28.28 0.30
CA LYS A 19 -15.16 -29.48 -0.19
C LYS A 19 -16.66 -29.27 -0.45
N TYR A 20 -17.27 -28.23 0.12
CA TYR A 20 -18.73 -28.06 0.19
C TYR A 20 -19.26 -26.88 -0.66
N GLY A 21 -18.49 -26.40 -1.64
CA GLY A 21 -18.88 -25.30 -2.53
C GLY A 21 -19.25 -25.78 -3.93
N LYS A 22 -19.97 -24.93 -4.69
CA LYS A 22 -20.20 -25.17 -6.13
C LYS A 22 -18.85 -25.44 -6.81
N LYS A 23 -18.73 -26.62 -7.44
CA LYS A 23 -17.53 -26.97 -8.22
C LYS A 23 -17.29 -25.89 -9.27
N ALA A 24 -16.02 -25.56 -9.52
CA ALA A 24 -15.67 -24.59 -10.55
C ALA A 24 -16.32 -24.99 -11.89
N HIS A 25 -16.99 -24.05 -12.55
CA HIS A 25 -17.56 -24.28 -13.87
C HIS A 25 -16.46 -24.77 -14.82
N VAL A 26 -16.74 -25.87 -15.53
CA VAL A 26 -15.85 -26.36 -16.59
C VAL A 26 -15.76 -25.26 -17.65
N ARG A 27 -14.54 -24.78 -17.92
CA ARG A 27 -14.32 -23.78 -18.97
C ARG A 27 -14.65 -24.42 -20.33
N LEU A 28 -15.79 -24.03 -20.89
CA LEU A 28 -16.25 -24.49 -22.21
C LEU A 28 -15.29 -24.06 -23.35
N PHE A 29 -14.62 -22.93 -23.19
CA PHE A 29 -13.73 -22.36 -24.21
C PHE A 29 -12.25 -22.43 -23.80
N LYS A 30 -11.46 -23.18 -24.56
CA LYS A 30 -9.99 -23.26 -24.43
C LYS A 30 -9.33 -22.25 -25.38
N ASN A 31 -9.40 -20.96 -25.05
CA ASN A 31 -8.70 -19.93 -25.82
C ASN A 31 -7.19 -19.97 -25.51
N LYS A 32 -6.36 -20.37 -26.48
CA LYS A 32 -4.91 -20.15 -26.41
C LYS A 32 -4.63 -18.65 -26.62
N ILE A 33 -4.14 -18.00 -25.57
CA ILE A 33 -3.75 -16.59 -25.61
C ILE A 33 -2.23 -16.51 -25.80
N VAL A 34 -1.82 -15.85 -26.87
CA VAL A 34 -0.41 -15.59 -27.23
C VAL A 34 0.00 -14.18 -26.79
N ASP A 35 1.29 -14.02 -26.52
CA ASP A 35 1.87 -12.73 -26.13
C ASP A 35 2.08 -11.78 -27.32
N TYR A 36 2.46 -10.53 -27.03
CA TYR A 36 2.66 -9.51 -28.08
C TYR A 36 3.86 -9.82 -28.98
N GLN A 37 4.93 -10.41 -28.44
CA GLN A 37 6.08 -10.84 -29.23
C GLN A 37 5.68 -11.88 -30.29
N HIS A 38 4.93 -12.90 -29.89
CA HIS A 38 4.42 -13.90 -30.82
C HIS A 38 3.52 -13.28 -31.89
N ARG A 39 2.63 -12.36 -31.49
CA ARG A 39 1.76 -11.65 -32.45
C ARG A 39 2.57 -10.88 -33.49
N LEU A 40 3.62 -10.17 -33.05
CA LEU A 40 4.49 -9.41 -33.94
C LEU A 40 5.24 -10.33 -34.93
N ASN A 41 5.80 -11.44 -34.44
CA ASN A 41 6.46 -12.44 -35.29
C ASN A 41 5.51 -13.01 -36.36
N VAL A 42 4.25 -13.29 -35.98
CA VAL A 42 3.22 -13.74 -36.91
C VAL A 42 2.91 -12.67 -37.97
N ILE A 43 2.79 -11.40 -37.57
CA ILE A 43 2.56 -10.29 -38.51
C ILE A 43 3.70 -10.21 -39.54
N HIS A 44 4.96 -10.27 -39.09
CA HIS A 44 6.12 -10.26 -39.97
C HIS A 44 6.11 -11.47 -40.92
N ARG A 45 5.87 -12.67 -40.39
CA ARG A 45 5.86 -13.88 -41.21
C ARG A 45 4.76 -13.84 -42.28
N VAL A 46 3.57 -13.36 -41.93
CA VAL A 46 2.46 -13.20 -42.88
C VAL A 46 2.77 -12.16 -43.95
N ALA A 47 3.51 -11.09 -43.62
CA ALA A 47 3.96 -10.12 -44.60
C ALA A 47 4.99 -10.70 -45.58
N GLU A 48 5.82 -11.66 -45.14
CA GLU A 48 6.81 -12.35 -45.97
C GLU A 48 6.20 -13.40 -46.91
N VAL A 49 5.38 -14.32 -46.37
CA VAL A 49 4.92 -15.52 -47.11
C VAL A 49 3.45 -15.46 -47.53
N GLY A 50 2.71 -14.44 -47.09
CA GLY A 50 1.28 -14.33 -47.29
C GLY A 50 0.45 -15.17 -46.30
N MET A 51 -0.83 -14.80 -46.15
CA MET A 51 -1.72 -15.42 -45.16
C MET A 51 -1.95 -16.92 -45.41
N SER A 52 -2.12 -17.35 -46.66
CA SER A 52 -2.42 -18.75 -46.96
C SER A 52 -1.25 -19.67 -46.59
N ALA A 53 -0.05 -19.36 -47.09
CA ALA A 53 1.16 -20.15 -46.81
C ALA A 53 1.54 -20.12 -45.33
N PHE A 54 1.33 -18.99 -44.64
CA PHE A 54 1.50 -18.93 -43.19
C PHE A 54 0.57 -19.93 -42.48
N LEU A 55 -0.71 -19.97 -42.84
CA LEU A 55 -1.66 -20.89 -42.22
C LEU A 55 -1.37 -22.36 -42.55
N ASP A 56 -0.82 -22.65 -43.74
CA ASP A 56 -0.41 -24.03 -44.10
C ASP A 56 0.65 -24.58 -43.15
N GLY A 57 1.66 -23.77 -42.80
CA GLY A 57 2.66 -24.16 -41.81
C GLY A 57 2.16 -24.07 -40.37
N TYR A 58 1.52 -22.96 -39.99
CA TYR A 58 1.15 -22.66 -38.61
C TYR A 58 -0.04 -23.50 -38.10
N CYS A 59 -0.89 -23.98 -39.01
CA CYS A 59 -2.10 -24.75 -38.73
C CYS A 59 -2.11 -26.10 -39.46
N ALA A 60 -0.94 -26.70 -39.73
CA ALA A 60 -0.79 -27.94 -40.51
C ALA A 60 -1.72 -29.10 -40.05
N ASN A 61 -1.93 -29.24 -38.74
CA ASN A 61 -2.77 -30.30 -38.14
C ASN A 61 -4.10 -29.78 -37.56
N ALA A 62 -4.54 -28.58 -37.96
CA ALA A 62 -5.74 -27.94 -37.41
C ALA A 62 -6.97 -28.24 -38.27
N THR A 63 -8.16 -28.28 -37.65
CA THR A 63 -9.41 -28.40 -38.40
C THR A 63 -9.69 -27.13 -39.23
N PRO A 64 -10.50 -27.19 -40.31
CA PRO A 64 -10.86 -26.02 -41.11
C PRO A 64 -11.40 -24.85 -40.26
N THR A 65 -12.21 -25.15 -39.26
CA THR A 65 -12.74 -24.17 -38.31
C THR A 65 -11.65 -23.51 -37.46
N GLN A 66 -10.67 -24.28 -36.99
CA GLN A 66 -9.53 -23.76 -36.22
C GLN A 66 -8.62 -22.89 -37.09
N ARG A 67 -8.41 -23.30 -38.34
CA ARG A 67 -7.65 -22.54 -39.34
C ARG A 67 -8.32 -21.19 -39.62
N ASP A 68 -9.64 -21.17 -39.87
CA ASP A 68 -10.38 -19.92 -40.09
C ASP A 68 -10.40 -19.03 -38.84
N THR A 69 -10.53 -19.62 -37.65
CA THR A 69 -10.43 -18.88 -36.38
C THR A 69 -9.06 -18.22 -36.21
N THR A 70 -7.99 -18.92 -36.60
CA THR A 70 -6.62 -18.37 -36.56
C THR A 70 -6.46 -17.26 -37.60
N ARG A 71 -6.92 -17.46 -38.83
CA ARG A 71 -6.94 -16.43 -39.88
C ARG A 71 -7.60 -15.13 -39.39
N LYS A 72 -8.79 -15.23 -38.79
CA LYS A 72 -9.52 -14.08 -38.22
C LYS A 72 -8.73 -13.38 -37.12
N LYS A 73 -8.08 -14.13 -36.22
CA LYS A 73 -7.22 -13.56 -35.16
C LYS A 73 -6.04 -12.80 -35.74
N VAL A 74 -5.36 -13.38 -36.73
CA VAL A 74 -4.20 -12.77 -37.38
C VAL A 74 -4.58 -11.48 -38.08
N TYR A 75 -5.70 -11.44 -38.81
CA TYR A 75 -6.21 -10.17 -39.36
C TYR A 75 -6.52 -9.13 -38.28
N GLY A 76 -7.09 -9.56 -37.15
CA GLY A 76 -7.28 -8.69 -35.99
C GLY A 76 -5.96 -8.11 -35.45
N TRP A 77 -4.90 -8.91 -35.41
CA TRP A 77 -3.56 -8.45 -35.03
C TRP A 77 -2.95 -7.50 -36.06
N ILE A 78 -3.08 -7.80 -37.36
CA ILE A 78 -2.61 -6.92 -38.44
C ILE A 78 -3.28 -5.56 -38.36
N LYS A 79 -4.60 -5.51 -38.08
CA LYS A 79 -5.33 -4.25 -37.88
C LYS A 79 -4.80 -3.42 -36.70
N GLN A 80 -4.20 -4.05 -35.70
CA GLN A 80 -3.63 -3.42 -34.50
C GLN A 80 -2.08 -3.46 -34.50
N LYS A 81 -1.46 -3.53 -35.68
CA LYS A 81 0.00 -3.74 -35.83
C LYS A 81 0.81 -2.74 -35.03
N ASP A 82 0.51 -1.44 -35.10
CA ASP A 82 1.33 -0.40 -34.47
C ASP A 82 1.38 -0.56 -32.94
N HIS A 83 0.22 -0.78 -32.31
CA HIS A 83 0.14 -1.05 -30.87
C HIS A 83 0.86 -2.34 -30.48
N ILE A 84 0.72 -3.40 -31.28
CA ILE A 84 1.41 -4.67 -31.03
C ILE A 84 2.92 -4.49 -31.14
N GLN A 85 3.39 -3.74 -32.14
CA GLN A 85 4.80 -3.44 -32.36
C GLN A 85 5.38 -2.67 -31.18
N GLU A 86 4.76 -1.56 -30.77
CA GLU A 86 5.18 -0.75 -29.61
C GLU A 86 5.24 -1.59 -28.32
N THR A 87 4.24 -2.45 -28.11
CA THR A 87 4.17 -3.30 -26.90
C THR A 87 5.20 -4.43 -26.94
N ALA A 88 5.49 -4.98 -28.13
CA ALA A 88 6.42 -6.08 -28.33
C ALA A 88 7.90 -5.64 -28.30
N THR A 89 8.22 -4.43 -28.75
CA THR A 89 9.59 -3.89 -28.73
C THR A 89 10.09 -3.58 -27.32
N THR A 90 9.17 -3.38 -26.37
CA THR A 90 9.52 -3.12 -24.97
C THR A 90 9.70 -4.45 -24.21
N ALA A 91 10.92 -4.75 -23.75
CA ALA A 91 11.24 -6.01 -23.06
C ALA A 91 10.31 -6.35 -21.88
N ARG A 92 9.88 -5.33 -21.12
CA ARG A 92 8.96 -5.51 -19.98
C ARG A 92 7.56 -5.96 -20.40
N THR A 93 7.10 -5.64 -21.61
CA THR A 93 5.72 -5.86 -22.06
C THR A 93 5.60 -6.87 -23.19
N ALA A 94 6.71 -7.31 -23.79
CA ALA A 94 6.73 -8.24 -24.91
C ALA A 94 5.98 -9.54 -24.64
N HIS A 95 6.15 -10.10 -23.44
CA HIS A 95 5.50 -11.34 -23.01
C HIS A 95 4.10 -11.14 -22.41
N HIS A 96 3.58 -9.91 -22.41
CA HIS A 96 2.21 -9.68 -21.97
C HIS A 96 1.22 -10.27 -22.97
N LYS A 97 0.15 -10.85 -22.43
CA LYS A 97 -0.95 -11.45 -23.22
C LYS A 97 -2.13 -10.50 -23.42
N CYS A 98 -2.20 -9.46 -22.60
CA CYS A 98 -3.21 -8.43 -22.61
C CYS A 98 -2.61 -7.15 -22.03
N ALA A 99 -2.84 -6.03 -22.68
CA ALA A 99 -2.59 -4.72 -22.13
C ALA A 99 -3.93 -4.03 -21.87
N ARG A 100 -4.04 -3.37 -20.73
CA ARG A 100 -5.13 -2.42 -20.46
C ARG A 100 -4.52 -1.05 -20.30
N THR A 101 -5.21 -0.03 -20.79
CA THR A 101 -4.77 1.34 -20.53
C THR A 101 -4.82 1.61 -19.03
N ARG A 102 -3.87 2.42 -18.58
CA ARG A 102 -3.78 2.80 -17.17
C ARG A 102 -5.07 3.50 -16.76
N GLY A 103 -5.66 3.08 -15.64
CA GLY A 103 -6.97 3.59 -15.19
C GLY A 103 -8.17 2.76 -15.66
N THR A 104 -7.97 1.75 -16.51
CA THR A 104 -9.05 0.82 -16.86
C THR A 104 -9.45 -0.03 -15.65
N GLY A 105 -10.73 0.03 -15.27
CA GLY A 105 -11.30 -0.76 -14.18
C GLY A 105 -11.00 -0.21 -12.79
N THR A 106 -10.78 1.10 -12.65
CA THR A 106 -10.87 1.77 -11.35
C THR A 106 -12.33 1.86 -10.92
N THR A 107 -12.58 1.70 -9.62
CA THR A 107 -13.92 1.84 -9.03
C THR A 107 -14.37 3.29 -8.95
N LEU A 108 -13.44 4.22 -8.70
CA LEU A 108 -13.71 5.65 -8.76
C LEU A 108 -13.59 6.14 -10.22
N PRO A 109 -14.50 7.01 -10.70
CA PRO A 109 -14.40 7.61 -12.02
C PRO A 109 -13.08 8.38 -12.20
N PRO A 110 -12.46 8.36 -13.40
CA PRO A 110 -11.16 9.00 -13.63
C PRO A 110 -11.12 10.51 -13.32
N ALA A 111 -12.20 11.23 -13.62
CA ALA A 111 -12.29 12.68 -13.37
C ALA A 111 -12.22 13.01 -11.87
N GLU A 112 -12.94 12.25 -11.05
CA GLU A 112 -12.93 12.38 -9.60
C GLU A 112 -11.59 11.98 -8.98
N GLU A 113 -11.00 10.89 -9.48
CA GLU A 113 -9.66 10.48 -9.04
C GLU A 113 -8.62 11.59 -9.36
N GLU A 114 -8.75 12.25 -10.51
CA GLU A 114 -7.90 13.37 -10.87
C GLU A 114 -8.14 14.60 -9.98
N GLN A 115 -9.39 14.90 -9.64
CA GLN A 115 -9.72 15.97 -8.70
C GLN A 115 -9.12 15.71 -7.31
N LEU A 116 -9.20 14.48 -6.82
CA LEU A 116 -8.55 14.07 -5.57
C LEU A 116 -7.03 14.24 -5.64
N ALA A 117 -6.41 13.92 -6.77
CA ALA A 117 -4.98 14.15 -6.98
C ALA A 117 -4.64 15.66 -6.97
N ARG A 118 -5.46 16.50 -7.60
CA ARG A 118 -5.29 17.97 -7.55
C ARG A 118 -5.44 18.50 -6.13
N TRP A 119 -6.39 17.99 -5.35
CA TRP A 119 -6.54 18.33 -3.93
C TRP A 119 -5.26 18.00 -3.14
N VAL A 120 -4.69 16.80 -3.31
CA VAL A 120 -3.42 16.45 -2.66
C VAL A 120 -2.34 17.46 -3.03
N LEU A 121 -2.17 17.77 -4.31
CA LEU A 121 -1.15 18.71 -4.78
C LEU A 121 -1.38 20.13 -4.25
N GLY A 122 -2.64 20.59 -4.17
CA GLY A 122 -3.02 21.88 -3.60
C GLY A 122 -2.63 21.98 -2.13
N MET A 123 -3.03 21.01 -1.31
CA MET A 123 -2.62 20.94 0.09
C MET A 123 -1.10 20.96 0.25
N ARG A 124 -0.38 20.22 -0.62
CA ARG A 124 1.08 20.19 -0.59
C ARG A 124 1.72 21.52 -1.02
N LYS A 125 1.13 22.23 -1.98
CA LYS A 125 1.54 23.58 -2.40
C LYS A 125 1.44 24.57 -1.23
N ASP A 126 0.40 24.45 -0.41
CA ASP A 126 0.20 25.28 0.78
C ASP A 126 1.07 24.83 1.98
N GLY A 127 1.90 23.79 1.78
CA GLY A 127 2.75 23.20 2.81
C GLY A 127 1.97 22.37 3.83
N ILE A 128 0.70 22.08 3.60
CA ILE A 128 -0.13 21.25 4.47
C ILE A 128 0.25 19.77 4.23
N PRO A 129 0.52 18.98 5.27
CA PRO A 129 0.82 17.57 5.09
C PRO A 129 -0.46 16.78 4.81
N VAL A 130 -0.41 15.89 3.82
CA VAL A 130 -1.51 14.97 3.50
C VAL A 130 -1.11 13.56 3.90
N THR A 131 -1.77 13.00 4.91
CA THR A 131 -1.49 11.65 5.39
C THR A 131 -2.25 10.59 4.58
N TYR A 132 -1.87 9.32 4.77
CA TYR A 132 -2.64 8.18 4.24
C TYR A 132 -4.09 8.21 4.71
N HIS A 133 -4.31 8.52 6.00
CA HIS A 133 -5.66 8.56 6.57
C HIS A 133 -6.49 9.67 5.94
N MET A 134 -5.92 10.88 5.80
CA MET A 134 -6.60 12.00 5.13
C MET A 134 -6.96 11.66 3.69
N LEU A 135 -6.04 11.07 2.91
CA LEU A 135 -6.35 10.62 1.55
C LEU A 135 -7.49 9.59 1.53
N ARG A 136 -7.49 8.65 2.48
CA ARG A 136 -8.53 7.63 2.58
C ARG A 136 -9.90 8.25 2.86
N VAL A 137 -9.98 9.19 3.81
CA VAL A 137 -11.22 9.91 4.16
C VAL A 137 -11.73 10.67 2.95
N MET A 138 -10.90 11.51 2.33
CA MET A 138 -11.31 12.27 1.15
C MET A 138 -11.74 11.39 -0.02
N ALA A 139 -11.09 10.25 -0.22
CA ALA A 139 -11.48 9.30 -1.26
C ALA A 139 -12.86 8.67 -1.01
N LEU A 140 -13.17 8.37 0.26
CA LEU A 140 -14.49 7.86 0.65
C LEU A 140 -15.58 8.93 0.49
N GLU A 141 -15.30 10.17 0.88
CA GLU A 141 -16.22 11.30 0.64
C GLU A 141 -16.49 11.49 -0.85
N THR A 142 -15.43 11.50 -1.68
CA THR A 142 -15.57 11.60 -3.14
C THR A 142 -16.41 10.45 -3.71
N ALA A 143 -16.32 9.25 -3.14
CA ALA A 143 -17.12 8.11 -3.57
C ALA A 143 -18.60 8.27 -3.22
N ILE A 144 -18.91 8.80 -2.03
CA ILE A 144 -20.27 9.14 -1.62
C ILE A 144 -20.88 10.18 -2.56
N ASP A 145 -20.11 11.21 -2.93
CA ASP A 145 -20.56 12.29 -3.81
C ASP A 145 -20.96 11.78 -5.21
N VAL A 146 -20.31 10.73 -5.70
CA VAL A 146 -20.67 10.08 -6.98
C VAL A 146 -21.64 8.90 -6.83
N GLY A 147 -22.22 8.71 -5.64
CA GLY A 147 -23.26 7.72 -5.39
C GLY A 147 -22.75 6.28 -5.23
N LEU A 148 -21.47 6.09 -4.92
CA LEU A 148 -20.92 4.77 -4.59
C LEU A 148 -21.14 4.44 -3.12
N THR A 149 -21.56 3.21 -2.86
CA THR A 149 -21.71 2.67 -1.51
C THR A 149 -20.38 2.19 -0.93
N GLU A 150 -20.31 2.02 0.39
CA GLU A 150 -19.12 1.49 1.06
C GLU A 150 -18.72 0.09 0.56
N ASP A 151 -19.68 -0.71 0.07
CA ASP A 151 -19.39 -2.03 -0.48
C ASP A 151 -18.76 -1.98 -1.88
N GLU A 152 -19.06 -0.94 -2.65
CA GLU A 152 -18.51 -0.70 -3.98
C GLU A 152 -17.13 -0.02 -3.92
N PHE A 153 -16.92 0.87 -2.94
CA PHE A 153 -15.68 1.60 -2.78
C PHE A 153 -15.21 1.70 -1.32
N LYS A 154 -14.12 0.96 -1.00
CA LYS A 154 -13.57 0.87 0.37
C LYS A 154 -12.35 1.76 0.62
N ALA A 155 -11.92 2.53 -0.37
CA ALA A 155 -10.61 3.19 -0.40
C ALA A 155 -9.50 2.25 0.10
N SER A 156 -9.49 1.02 -0.42
CA SER A 156 -8.65 -0.06 0.10
C SER A 156 -7.15 0.26 -0.04
N TRP A 157 -6.31 -0.43 0.72
CA TRP A 157 -4.86 -0.27 0.62
C TRP A 157 -4.37 -0.45 -0.82
N THR A 158 -4.89 -1.45 -1.54
CA THR A 158 -4.52 -1.70 -2.95
C THR A 158 -4.96 -0.57 -3.87
N TRP A 159 -6.16 0.00 -3.66
CA TRP A 159 -6.61 1.17 -4.42
C TRP A 159 -5.71 2.38 -4.15
N ILE A 160 -5.38 2.68 -2.89
CA ILE A 160 -4.49 3.79 -2.52
C ILE A 160 -3.08 3.62 -3.10
N GLN A 161 -2.53 2.40 -3.12
CA GLN A 161 -1.26 2.13 -3.80
C GLN A 161 -1.37 2.35 -5.31
N GLY A 162 -2.49 1.95 -5.90
CA GLY A 162 -2.83 2.23 -7.28
C GLY A 162 -2.87 3.73 -7.57
N PHE A 163 -3.63 4.49 -6.79
CA PHE A 163 -3.76 5.95 -6.88
C PHE A 163 -2.41 6.65 -6.79
N LYS A 164 -1.59 6.29 -5.79
CA LYS A 164 -0.24 6.83 -5.65
C LYS A 164 0.62 6.59 -6.88
N ARG A 165 0.63 5.35 -7.39
CA ARG A 165 1.35 5.00 -8.61
C ARG A 165 0.80 5.84 -9.76
N ARG A 166 -0.50 5.70 -10.05
CA ARG A 166 -1.45 6.67 -10.67
C ARG A 166 -0.85 8.04 -10.96
N HIS A 167 -0.77 8.82 -9.89
CA HIS A 167 -0.46 10.24 -9.91
C HIS A 167 0.99 10.56 -9.53
N GLY A 168 1.88 9.56 -9.53
CA GLY A 168 3.29 9.76 -9.22
C GLY A 168 3.55 10.24 -7.79
N LEU A 169 2.72 9.84 -6.84
CA LEU A 169 2.80 10.21 -5.42
C LEU A 169 3.47 9.10 -4.60
N SER A 170 4.15 9.49 -3.53
CA SER A 170 4.74 8.58 -2.56
C SER A 170 4.62 9.16 -1.14
N LEU A 171 4.57 8.29 -0.12
CA LEU A 171 4.67 8.75 1.26
C LEU A 171 6.13 9.07 1.55
N ARG A 172 6.41 10.31 1.94
CA ARG A 172 7.74 10.79 2.25
C ARG A 172 7.78 11.32 3.65
N SER A 173 8.82 10.95 4.39
CA SER A 173 9.10 11.55 5.69
C SER A 173 9.55 12.99 5.49
N LYS A 174 9.21 13.85 6.45
CA LYS A 174 9.92 15.11 6.62
C LYS A 174 11.40 14.82 6.86
N THR A 175 12.27 15.64 6.29
CA THR A 175 13.71 15.52 6.51
C THR A 175 14.01 15.90 7.97
N ARG A 176 14.36 14.92 8.81
CA ARG A 176 14.82 15.14 10.21
C ARG A 176 15.84 14.05 10.60
N ILE A 177 16.92 14.47 11.25
CA ILE A 177 17.99 13.62 11.82
C ILE A 177 17.45 12.87 13.05
N GLY A 178 17.78 11.58 13.16
CA GLY A 178 17.19 10.62 14.09
C GLY A 178 17.64 10.74 15.55
N GLN A 179 16.96 10.00 16.42
CA GLN A 179 17.42 9.64 17.76
C GLN A 179 17.28 8.12 17.94
N ASP A 180 18.26 7.56 18.64
CA ASP A 180 18.42 6.13 18.93
C ASP A 180 17.36 5.58 19.89
N SER A 181 17.12 4.28 19.75
CA SER A 181 16.36 3.44 20.67
C SER A 181 17.23 2.97 21.82
N THR A 182 16.76 3.12 23.06
CA THR A 182 17.37 2.45 24.22
C THR A 182 16.80 1.05 24.37
N GLN A 183 17.69 0.07 24.34
CA GLN A 183 17.43 -1.35 24.58
C GLN A 183 17.80 -1.70 26.03
N ASP A 184 17.09 -2.69 26.57
CA ASP A 184 17.19 -3.33 27.90
C ASP A 184 16.64 -2.57 29.12
N GLY A 185 15.45 -2.98 29.57
CA GLY A 185 14.80 -2.45 30.79
C GLY A 185 14.06 -3.50 31.63
N THR A 186 14.09 -4.78 31.26
CA THR A 186 13.24 -5.81 31.88
C THR A 186 13.78 -6.31 33.21
N ALA A 187 15.10 -6.53 33.32
CA ALA A 187 15.74 -6.97 34.58
C ALA A 187 15.75 -5.86 35.63
N THR A 188 16.07 -4.63 35.21
CA THR A 188 16.07 -3.44 36.08
C THR A 188 14.69 -3.10 36.64
N LEU A 189 13.61 -3.42 35.90
CA LEU A 189 12.24 -3.21 36.36
C LEU A 189 11.83 -4.18 37.48
N ALA A 190 12.29 -5.43 37.42
CA ALA A 190 11.99 -6.44 38.43
C ALA A 190 12.61 -6.08 39.80
N GLU A 191 13.90 -5.78 39.82
CA GLU A 191 14.63 -5.35 41.03
C GLU A 191 14.04 -4.07 41.64
N PHE A 192 13.66 -3.11 40.78
CA PHE A 192 13.00 -1.89 41.24
C PHE A 192 11.64 -2.18 41.88
N SER A 193 10.83 -3.03 41.26
CA SER A 193 9.48 -3.35 41.75
C SER A 193 9.50 -4.03 43.12
N GLU A 194 10.45 -4.95 43.33
CA GLU A 194 10.60 -5.67 44.60
C GLU A 194 10.98 -4.71 45.74
N ARG A 195 11.91 -3.79 45.48
CA ARG A 195 12.31 -2.78 46.45
C ARG A 195 11.18 -1.83 46.83
N VAL A 196 10.36 -1.39 45.87
CA VAL A 196 9.20 -0.53 46.13
C VAL A 196 8.16 -1.25 46.98
N LEU A 197 7.90 -2.53 46.68
CA LEU A 197 6.96 -3.34 47.45
C LEU A 197 7.39 -3.51 48.91
N MET A 198 8.66 -3.84 49.15
CA MET A 198 9.19 -3.98 50.51
C MET A 198 9.10 -2.67 51.31
N CYS A 199 9.39 -1.54 50.66
CA CYS A 199 9.27 -0.22 51.28
C CYS A 199 7.81 0.11 51.65
N ALA A 200 6.86 -0.19 50.77
CA ALA A 200 5.44 0.05 51.03
C ALA A 200 4.93 -0.75 52.23
N MET A 201 5.31 -2.05 52.33
CA MET A 201 4.94 -2.89 53.46
C MET A 201 5.55 -2.41 54.79
N ALA A 202 6.82 -2.00 54.78
CA ALA A 202 7.51 -1.56 55.99
C ALA A 202 6.96 -0.25 56.57
N ASN A 203 6.32 0.58 55.74
CA ASN A 203 5.82 1.91 56.12
C ASN A 203 4.28 1.99 56.14
N ASP A 204 3.58 0.86 56.04
CA ASP A 204 2.11 0.78 56.02
C ASP A 204 1.47 1.71 54.96
N VAL A 205 2.05 1.70 53.74
CA VAL A 205 1.61 2.57 52.65
C VAL A 205 0.45 1.94 51.90
N ASP A 206 -0.75 2.53 52.04
CA ASP A 206 -1.97 2.08 51.35
C ASP A 206 -2.02 2.45 49.86
N VAL A 207 -1.51 3.64 49.50
CA VAL A 207 -1.65 4.20 48.14
C VAL A 207 -0.31 4.75 47.67
N ILE A 208 0.16 4.28 46.52
CA ILE A 208 1.35 4.80 45.86
C ILE A 208 0.92 5.59 44.64
N TYR A 209 1.46 6.81 44.51
CA TYR A 209 1.24 7.66 43.35
C TYR A 209 2.45 7.59 42.42
N ASN A 210 2.22 7.22 41.17
CA ASN A 210 3.19 7.39 40.10
C ASN A 210 2.95 8.73 39.40
N ALA A 211 3.93 9.63 39.51
CA ALA A 211 3.92 10.92 38.82
C ALA A 211 5.01 10.92 37.76
N ASP A 212 4.65 11.28 36.53
CA ASP A 212 5.63 11.42 35.45
C ASP A 212 5.40 12.69 34.64
N GLN A 213 6.50 13.26 34.13
CA GLN A 213 6.48 14.44 33.29
C GLN A 213 6.64 14.05 31.83
N THR A 214 5.63 14.35 31.02
CA THR A 214 5.68 14.14 29.57
C THR A 214 5.65 15.44 28.81
N ALA A 215 6.38 15.46 27.69
CA ALA A 215 6.40 16.58 26.77
C ALA A 215 5.12 16.61 25.92
N VAL A 216 4.36 17.69 26.00
CA VAL A 216 3.23 17.97 25.10
C VAL A 216 3.66 19.04 24.11
N ASN A 217 3.92 18.64 22.87
CA ASN A 217 4.32 19.56 21.81
C ASN A 217 3.16 20.48 21.43
N TYR A 218 3.44 21.78 21.24
CA TYR A 218 2.42 22.74 20.78
C TYR A 218 1.98 22.47 19.33
N GLU A 219 2.82 21.83 18.54
CA GLU A 219 2.56 21.56 17.14
C GLU A 219 2.80 20.08 16.83
N TYR A 220 1.72 19.35 16.53
CA TYR A 220 1.77 17.93 16.18
C TYR A 220 1.50 17.74 14.68
N LEU A 221 2.51 18.01 13.86
CA LEU A 221 2.39 17.79 12.42
C LEU A 221 2.84 16.37 12.03
N PRO A 222 2.10 15.66 11.16
CA PRO A 222 2.47 14.33 10.68
C PRO A 222 3.92 14.20 10.22
N SER A 223 4.56 13.08 10.56
CA SER A 223 5.95 12.80 10.18
C SER A 223 6.10 12.44 8.70
N LYS A 224 5.07 11.82 8.12
CA LYS A 224 5.01 11.44 6.71
C LYS A 224 3.86 12.13 6.01
N THR A 225 4.09 12.53 4.76
CA THR A 225 3.10 13.14 3.89
C THR A 225 3.19 12.56 2.49
N LEU A 226 2.09 12.54 1.76
CA LEU A 226 2.11 12.31 0.32
C LEU A 226 2.85 13.46 -0.36
N ASN A 227 3.72 13.13 -1.31
CA ASN A 227 4.46 14.10 -2.11
C ASN A 227 4.73 13.53 -3.50
N PRO A 228 4.96 14.37 -4.52
CA PRO A 228 5.49 13.90 -5.80
C PRO A 228 6.75 13.05 -5.60
N THR A 229 6.83 11.94 -6.33
CA THR A 229 7.82 10.87 -6.09
C THR A 229 9.25 11.33 -6.39
N LYS A 230 9.40 12.25 -7.34
CA LYS A 230 10.70 12.75 -7.81
C LYS A 230 11.21 13.96 -7.03
N ASP A 231 10.46 14.45 -6.04
CA ASP A 231 10.89 15.59 -5.23
C ASP A 231 11.94 15.17 -4.20
N ASN A 232 13.03 15.91 -4.16
CA ASN A 232 14.13 15.70 -3.20
C ASN A 232 13.83 16.35 -1.84
N THR A 233 13.00 17.39 -1.82
CA THR A 233 12.70 18.17 -0.61
C THR A 233 11.21 18.17 -0.33
N VAL A 234 10.86 17.82 0.92
CA VAL A 234 9.46 17.76 1.37
C VAL A 234 9.23 18.92 2.34
N TRP A 235 8.74 20.03 1.82
CA TRP A 235 8.38 21.19 2.63
C TRP A 235 7.03 20.98 3.30
N VAL A 236 6.97 21.26 4.60
CA VAL A 236 5.73 21.30 5.38
C VAL A 236 5.74 22.61 6.14
N LYS A 237 4.68 23.41 5.99
CA LYS A 237 4.50 24.65 6.72
C LYS A 237 4.39 24.30 8.20
N CYS A 238 5.28 24.86 9.01
CA CYS A 238 5.25 24.73 10.46
C CYS A 238 5.35 26.11 11.10
N GLY A 239 4.77 26.27 12.29
CA GLY A 239 4.83 27.51 13.06
C GLY A 239 6.20 27.80 13.67
N GLY A 240 7.25 27.04 13.33
CA GLY A 240 8.57 27.10 13.97
C GLY A 240 8.60 26.51 15.40
N LYS A 241 7.45 26.09 15.92
CA LYS A 241 7.24 25.63 17.30
C LYS A 241 7.20 24.11 17.43
N THR A 242 7.62 23.37 16.42
CA THR A 242 7.63 21.90 16.42
C THR A 242 8.48 21.30 17.55
N LYS A 243 9.40 22.07 18.13
CA LYS A 243 10.20 21.70 19.32
C LYS A 243 9.74 22.40 20.60
N GLU A 244 8.84 23.37 20.51
CA GLU A 244 8.22 23.96 21.69
C GLU A 244 7.19 22.98 22.26
N ARG A 245 7.23 22.86 23.58
CA ARG A 245 6.40 21.93 24.34
C ARG A 245 6.09 22.51 25.70
N ALA A 246 4.88 22.27 26.16
CA ALA A 246 4.54 22.33 27.57
C ALA A 246 4.95 21.00 28.22
N THR A 247 5.12 21.02 29.54
CA THR A 247 5.29 19.78 30.30
C THR A 247 3.95 19.44 30.92
N ALA A 248 3.41 18.27 30.61
CA ALA A 248 2.28 17.70 31.31
C ALA A 248 2.80 16.82 32.44
N MET A 249 2.28 17.02 33.65
CA MET A 249 2.45 16.09 34.75
C MET A 249 1.25 15.15 34.79
N LEU A 250 1.52 13.86 34.63
CA LEU A 250 0.56 12.78 34.70
C LEU A 250 0.68 12.13 36.06
N LEU A 251 -0.46 11.82 36.68
CA LEU A 251 -0.52 11.19 37.99
C LEU A 251 -1.49 10.01 37.93
N ALA A 252 -1.04 8.85 38.36
CA ALA A 252 -1.87 7.66 38.55
C ALA A 252 -1.60 7.02 39.90
N ASP A 253 -2.62 6.44 40.52
CA ASP A 253 -2.47 5.72 41.79
C ASP A 253 -2.44 4.19 41.60
N THR A 254 -2.15 3.46 42.68
CA THR A 254 -2.12 1.99 42.73
C THR A 254 -3.46 1.32 42.41
N THR A 255 -4.57 2.05 42.48
CA THR A 255 -5.90 1.54 42.09
C THR A 255 -6.13 1.60 40.57
N GLY A 256 -5.21 2.23 39.84
CA GLY A 256 -5.30 2.48 38.41
C GLY A 256 -6.07 3.76 38.06
N LYS A 257 -6.44 4.57 39.05
CA LYS A 257 -7.12 5.85 38.81
C LYS A 257 -6.13 6.84 38.22
N LYS A 258 -6.52 7.44 37.10
CA LYS A 258 -5.79 8.55 36.46
C LYS A 258 -6.35 9.86 36.95
N HIS A 259 -5.50 10.69 37.52
CA HIS A 259 -5.88 12.01 38.01
C HIS A 259 -5.85 13.06 36.88
N PRO A 260 -6.55 14.20 37.06
CA PRO A 260 -6.52 15.28 36.08
C PRO A 260 -5.10 15.73 35.73
N LEU A 261 -4.89 16.00 34.44
CA LEU A 261 -3.63 16.50 33.90
C LEU A 261 -3.26 17.84 34.52
N PHE A 262 -2.02 18.02 34.94
CA PHE A 262 -1.48 19.33 35.30
C PHE A 262 -0.52 19.83 34.23
N LEU A 263 -0.80 21.00 33.64
CA LEU A 263 0.05 21.60 32.60
C LEU A 263 1.02 22.60 33.22
N VAL A 264 2.31 22.30 33.12
CA VAL A 264 3.40 23.20 33.49
C VAL A 264 3.81 23.99 32.24
N MET A 265 3.41 25.26 32.24
CA MET A 265 3.73 26.21 31.17
C MET A 265 5.08 26.87 31.45
N LYS A 266 5.84 27.18 30.40
CA LYS A 266 7.09 27.95 30.55
C LYS A 266 6.76 29.41 30.86
N SER A 267 7.30 29.98 31.94
CA SER A 267 7.25 31.43 32.17
C SER A 267 8.37 32.15 31.41
N LYS A 268 8.21 33.46 31.18
CA LYS A 268 9.33 34.29 30.71
C LYS A 268 10.39 34.35 31.81
N LYS A 269 11.67 34.33 31.44
CA LYS A 269 12.76 34.62 32.39
C LYS A 269 12.50 35.99 32.99
N SER A 270 12.50 36.04 34.33
CA SER A 270 12.56 37.29 35.08
C SER A 270 13.88 38.01 34.82
#